data_AF-A0A2T5AZZ8-F1
#
_entry.id   AF-A0A2T5AZZ8-F1
#
_cell.length_a   1.000
_cell.length_b   1.000
_cell.length_c   1.000
_cell.angle_alpha   90.00
_cell.angle_beta   90.00
_cell.angle_gamma   90.00
#
_symmetry.space_group_name_H-M   'P 1'
#
loop_
_entity.id
_entity.type
_entity.pdbx_description
1 polymer ?
#
loop_
_entity_poly.entity_id
_entity_poly.type
_entity_poly.pdbx_seq_one_letter_code
_entity_poly.pdbx_strand_id
1 'polypeptide(L)'
;METRQSVVSGAESGAQGACDLVTVPTRQGLEAVDILRRGPGEAVGPVLHDDDGETLGFVVPPGTAAAWDVPGSTCTETDGRGTSLNPEPPVAGSDWLLPPGEADLATDPAVLRAALGEAARIIRAADSCR
;
A
#
# COMPACT_ATOMS: atom_id res chain seq x y z
N MET A 1 10.51 55.36 2.48
CA MET A 1 11.42 54.22 2.70
C MET A 1 10.67 53.22 3.57
N GLU A 2 10.35 52.00 3.18
CA GLU A 2 10.47 51.25 1.93
C GLU A 2 9.37 50.18 2.00
N THR A 3 8.69 49.96 0.88
CA THR A 3 7.78 48.84 0.64
C THR A 3 8.53 47.52 0.75
N ARG A 4 7.97 46.50 1.42
CA ARG A 4 8.23 45.10 1.05
C ARG A 4 7.13 44.15 1.50
N GLN A 5 6.13 44.04 0.64
CA GLN A 5 5.33 42.84 0.46
C GLN A 5 6.27 41.73 -0.06
N SER A 6 6.33 40.60 0.63
CA SER A 6 6.85 39.35 0.05
C SER A 6 5.75 38.32 0.15
N VAL A 7 5.08 38.14 -1.00
CA VAL A 7 4.23 37.01 -1.31
C VAL A 7 5.10 35.76 -1.25
N VAL A 8 4.83 34.85 -0.32
CA VAL A 8 5.20 33.45 -0.52
C VAL A 8 4.02 32.77 -1.22
N SER A 9 4.19 32.63 -2.54
CA SER A 9 3.38 31.75 -3.36
C SER A 9 4.20 30.47 -3.58
N GLY A 10 3.56 29.31 -3.42
CA GLY A 10 4.06 28.05 -3.97
C GLY A 10 4.75 27.10 -3.00
N ALA A 11 3.96 26.50 -2.12
CA ALA A 11 3.84 25.04 -2.09
C ALA A 11 2.53 24.75 -1.38
N GLU A 12 1.51 24.39 -2.16
CA GLU A 12 0.38 23.64 -1.64
C GLU A 12 1.01 22.33 -1.14
N SER A 13 1.35 22.31 0.16
CA SER A 13 1.95 21.17 0.81
C SER A 13 0.98 20.03 0.56
N GLY A 14 1.47 19.05 -0.20
CA GLY A 14 0.68 18.27 -1.14
C GLY A 14 -0.58 17.74 -0.53
N ALA A 15 -1.61 17.62 -1.37
CA ALA A 15 -2.76 16.78 -1.07
C ALA A 15 -2.29 15.60 -0.21
N GLN A 16 -2.73 15.53 1.05
CA GLN A 16 -2.87 14.26 1.74
C GLN A 16 -3.87 13.47 0.91
N GLY A 17 -3.42 13.00 -0.25
CA GLY A 17 -4.20 12.30 -1.23
C GLY A 17 -4.56 10.98 -0.60
N ALA A 18 -5.85 10.70 -0.58
CA ALA A 18 -6.36 9.45 -0.06
C ALA A 18 -5.59 8.28 -0.70
N CYS A 19 -4.78 7.57 0.09
CA CYS A 19 -4.03 6.43 -0.44
C CYS A 19 -4.99 5.38 -0.97
N ASP A 20 -4.57 4.64 -2.00
CA ASP A 20 -5.35 3.50 -2.49
C ASP A 20 -4.97 2.24 -1.71
N LEU A 21 -5.83 1.22 -1.75
CA LEU A 21 -5.62 -0.04 -1.07
C LEU A 21 -5.60 -1.20 -2.07
N VAL A 22 -4.55 -2.02 -2.04
CA VAL A 22 -4.47 -3.27 -2.82
C VAL A 22 -4.75 -4.45 -1.89
N THR A 23 -5.86 -5.15 -2.10
CA THR A 23 -6.27 -6.33 -1.35
C THR A 23 -5.91 -7.62 -2.10
N VAL A 24 -5.34 -8.58 -1.39
CA VAL A 24 -4.91 -9.89 -1.92
C VAL A 24 -5.19 -11.02 -0.93
N PRO A 25 -5.26 -12.29 -1.38
CA PRO A 25 -5.32 -13.44 -0.47
C PRO A 25 -4.11 -13.50 0.47
N THR A 26 -4.33 -13.83 1.74
CA THR A 26 -3.28 -13.80 2.79
C THR A 26 -2.03 -14.55 2.43
N ARG A 27 -2.14 -15.76 1.85
CA ARG A 27 -0.95 -16.55 1.45
C ARG A 27 -0.11 -15.81 0.41
N GLN A 28 -0.72 -15.15 -0.56
CA GLN A 28 0.00 -14.39 -1.57
C GLN A 28 0.58 -13.10 -0.98
N GLY A 29 -0.18 -12.40 -0.13
CA GLY A 29 0.27 -11.17 0.51
C GLY A 29 1.46 -11.38 1.45
N LEU A 30 1.46 -12.44 2.27
CA LEU A 30 2.56 -12.73 3.18
C LEU A 30 3.86 -13.05 2.43
N GLU A 31 3.78 -13.81 1.35
CA GLU A 31 4.92 -14.07 0.48
C GLU A 31 5.41 -12.78 -0.19
N ALA A 32 4.50 -11.89 -0.61
CA ALA A 32 4.88 -10.59 -1.16
C ALA A 32 5.57 -9.71 -0.11
N VAL A 33 5.10 -9.67 1.14
CA VAL A 33 5.78 -8.97 2.25
C VAL A 33 7.18 -9.55 2.47
N ASP A 34 7.34 -10.87 2.42
CA ASP A 34 8.64 -11.53 2.56
C ASP A 34 9.60 -11.23 1.39
N ILE A 35 9.09 -11.10 0.18
CA ILE A 35 9.89 -10.69 -0.97
C ILE A 35 10.33 -9.23 -0.81
N LEU A 36 9.40 -8.33 -0.49
CA LEU A 36 9.68 -6.90 -0.35
C LEU A 36 10.72 -6.63 0.75
N ARG A 37 10.58 -7.26 1.93
CA ARG A 37 11.53 -7.06 3.06
C ARG A 37 12.96 -7.54 2.77
N ARG A 38 13.14 -8.43 1.79
CA ARG A 38 14.46 -8.95 1.37
C ARG A 38 15.06 -8.15 0.20
N GLY A 39 14.28 -7.30 -0.45
CA GLY A 39 14.71 -6.48 -1.57
C GLY A 39 15.67 -5.36 -1.14
N PRO A 40 16.54 -4.89 -2.04
CA PRO A 40 17.41 -3.75 -1.75
C PRO A 40 16.59 -2.45 -1.74
N GLY A 41 16.53 -1.78 -0.60
CA GLY A 41 16.18 -0.35 -0.51
C GLY A 41 14.70 0.02 -0.48
N GLU A 42 13.76 -0.91 -0.69
CA GLU A 42 12.33 -0.59 -0.60
C GLU A 42 11.77 -0.89 0.80
N ALA A 43 11.21 0.14 1.43
CA ALA A 43 10.38 -0.02 2.62
C ALA A 43 9.03 -0.64 2.23
N VAL A 44 8.62 -1.69 2.93
CA VAL A 44 7.23 -2.14 2.89
C VAL A 44 6.40 -1.05 3.57
N GLY A 45 5.43 -0.50 2.85
CA GLY A 45 4.49 0.46 3.44
C GLY A 45 3.52 -0.22 4.41
N PRO A 46 2.55 0.53 4.94
CA PRO A 46 1.56 -0.01 5.86
C PRO A 46 0.77 -1.16 5.26
N VAL A 47 0.54 -2.22 6.05
CA VAL A 47 -0.19 -3.43 5.64
C VAL A 47 -1.27 -3.75 6.66
N LEU A 48 -2.50 -3.90 6.15
CA LEU A 48 -3.68 -4.33 6.89
C LEU A 48 -3.88 -5.84 6.73
N HIS A 49 -4.47 -6.42 7.75
CA HIS A 49 -4.98 -7.79 7.80
C HIS A 49 -6.46 -7.72 8.14
N ASP A 50 -7.31 -8.39 7.38
CA ASP A 50 -8.75 -8.51 7.67
C ASP A 50 -9.01 -9.52 8.81
N ASP A 51 -10.03 -9.31 9.63
CA ASP A 51 -10.34 -10.11 10.84
C ASP A 51 -10.56 -11.62 10.56
N ASP A 52 -11.06 -11.99 9.37
CA ASP A 52 -11.19 -13.42 8.98
C ASP A 52 -9.82 -14.05 8.64
N GLY A 53 -8.78 -13.23 8.48
CA GLY A 53 -7.43 -13.68 8.14
C GLY A 53 -7.29 -14.13 6.68
N GLU A 54 -8.30 -13.90 5.83
CA GLU A 54 -8.31 -14.35 4.44
C GLU A 54 -7.58 -13.40 3.50
N THR A 55 -7.49 -12.11 3.85
CA THR A 55 -6.90 -11.09 2.99
C THR A 55 -5.91 -10.16 3.69
N LEU A 56 -4.96 -9.65 2.90
CA LEU A 56 -4.05 -8.57 3.27
C LEU A 56 -4.26 -7.36 2.37
N GLY A 57 -4.20 -6.16 2.95
CA GLY A 57 -4.35 -4.89 2.27
C GLY A 57 -3.06 -4.07 2.31
N PHE A 58 -2.49 -3.72 1.15
CA PHE A 58 -1.30 -2.88 1.05
C PHE A 58 -1.69 -1.45 0.73
N VAL A 59 -1.21 -0.50 1.54
CA VAL A 59 -1.39 0.93 1.25
C VAL A 59 -0.42 1.34 0.15
N VAL A 60 -0.95 1.94 -0.92
CA VAL A 60 -0.21 2.40 -2.10
C VAL A 60 -0.57 3.86 -2.43
N PRO A 61 0.28 4.59 -3.18
CA PRO A 61 0.00 5.98 -3.54
C PRO A 61 -1.35 6.14 -4.27
N PRO A 62 -2.03 7.28 -4.08
CA PRO A 62 -3.29 7.60 -4.77
C PRO A 62 -3.17 7.50 -6.30
N GLY A 63 -4.24 7.05 -6.95
CA GLY A 63 -4.31 6.88 -8.41
C GLY A 63 -3.71 5.58 -8.91
N THR A 64 -3.22 4.72 -8.02
CA THR A 64 -2.79 3.36 -8.35
C THR A 64 -3.97 2.52 -8.84
N ALA A 65 -5.15 2.67 -8.23
CA ALA A 65 -6.34 1.90 -8.57
C ALA A 65 -6.73 2.03 -10.05
N ALA A 66 -6.56 3.21 -10.64
CA ALA A 66 -6.90 3.49 -12.03
C ALA A 66 -6.08 2.67 -13.05
N ALA A 67 -4.90 2.19 -12.67
CA ALA A 67 -3.99 1.43 -13.53
C ALA A 67 -3.54 0.12 -12.89
N TRP A 68 -4.34 -0.43 -11.97
CA TRP A 68 -4.02 -1.69 -11.32
C TRP A 68 -4.54 -2.87 -12.15
N ASP A 69 -3.63 -3.72 -12.61
CA ASP A 69 -3.92 -4.89 -13.43
C ASP A 69 -3.04 -6.06 -13.00
N VAL A 70 -3.23 -6.53 -11.77
CA VAL A 70 -2.54 -7.74 -11.26
C VAL A 70 -3.57 -8.83 -10.94
N PRO A 71 -3.47 -10.01 -11.57
CA PRO A 71 -4.39 -11.12 -11.30
C PRO A 71 -4.39 -11.58 -9.84
N GLY A 72 -5.57 -11.88 -9.31
CA GLY A 72 -5.75 -12.33 -7.93
C GLY A 72 -5.63 -11.21 -6.89
N SER A 73 -5.65 -9.95 -7.33
CA SER A 73 -5.65 -8.77 -6.47
C SER A 73 -6.71 -7.77 -6.90
N THR A 74 -7.20 -6.98 -5.95
CA THR A 74 -8.16 -5.91 -6.19
C THR A 74 -7.55 -4.62 -5.65
N CYS A 75 -7.53 -3.55 -6.46
CA CYS A 75 -7.15 -2.24 -5.97
C CYS A 75 -8.38 -1.35 -5.90
N THR A 76 -8.62 -0.79 -4.71
CA THR A 76 -9.77 0.06 -4.42
C THR A 76 -9.27 1.47 -4.16
N GLU A 77 -9.84 2.45 -4.87
CA GLU A 77 -9.64 3.86 -4.55
C GLU A 77 -10.34 4.17 -3.23
N THR A 78 -9.66 4.86 -2.32
CA THR A 78 -10.26 5.22 -1.03
C THR A 78 -11.05 6.54 -1.16
N ASP A 79 -12.07 6.57 -2.03
CA ASP A 79 -13.11 7.60 -2.31
C ASP A 79 -12.84 9.05 -1.84
N GLY A 80 -11.61 9.56 -1.99
CA GLY A 80 -11.19 10.85 -1.42
C GLY A 80 -11.35 11.00 0.11
N ARG A 81 -11.80 9.96 0.83
CA ARG A 81 -12.01 10.00 2.28
C ARG A 81 -10.70 9.83 3.05
N GLY A 82 -9.66 9.37 2.36
CA GLY A 82 -8.35 9.15 2.92
C GLY A 82 -8.37 8.05 3.95
N THR A 83 -7.61 6.99 3.69
CA THR A 83 -6.93 6.37 4.81
C THR A 83 -5.93 7.42 5.32
N SER A 84 -6.40 8.30 6.22
CA SER A 84 -5.47 8.93 7.13
C SER A 84 -4.80 7.75 7.83
N LEU A 85 -3.48 7.63 7.68
CA LEU A 85 -2.66 6.64 8.37
C LEU A 85 -2.63 7.01 9.86
N ASN A 86 -3.79 6.90 10.50
CA ASN A 86 -3.94 6.99 11.93
C ASN A 86 -3.46 5.64 12.51
N PRO A 87 -2.91 5.59 13.73
CA PRO A 87 -2.52 4.34 14.36
C PRO A 87 -3.67 3.32 14.49
N GLU A 88 -4.92 3.79 14.45
CA GLU A 88 -6.10 2.92 14.34
C GLU A 88 -6.38 2.56 12.87
N PRO A 89 -6.61 1.29 12.54
CA PRO A 89 -6.84 0.83 11.19
C PRO A 89 -8.10 1.51 10.60
N PRO A 90 -8.03 1.98 9.34
CA PRO A 90 -9.11 2.77 8.70
C PRO A 90 -10.35 1.94 8.36
N VAL A 91 -10.26 0.61 8.39
CA VAL A 91 -11.33 -0.33 8.03
C VAL A 91 -11.80 -1.06 9.28
N ALA A 92 -13.11 -1.01 9.55
CA ALA A 92 -13.70 -1.75 10.67
C ALA A 92 -13.58 -3.26 10.41
N GLY A 93 -13.01 -4.00 11.37
CA GLY A 93 -12.70 -5.43 11.19
C GLY A 93 -11.38 -5.69 10.47
N SER A 94 -10.44 -4.75 10.50
CA SER A 94 -9.07 -5.00 10.08
C SER A 94 -8.09 -4.56 11.16
N ASP A 95 -6.93 -5.20 11.22
CA ASP A 95 -5.83 -4.87 12.14
C ASP A 95 -4.54 -4.61 11.35
N TRP A 96 -3.58 -3.91 11.95
CA TRP A 96 -2.32 -3.61 11.27
C TRP A 96 -1.39 -4.83 11.37
N LEU A 97 -1.07 -5.44 10.23
CA LEU A 97 0.06 -6.35 10.15
C LEU A 97 1.39 -5.58 10.21
N LEU A 98 1.46 -4.48 9.48
CA LEU A 98 2.57 -3.51 9.52
C LEU A 98 1.94 -2.12 9.73
N PRO A 99 2.05 -1.54 10.94
CA PRO A 99 1.46 -0.24 11.21
C PRO A 99 2.21 0.88 10.49
N PRO A 100 1.55 2.02 10.26
CA PRO A 100 2.21 3.23 9.78
C PRO A 100 3.37 3.64 10.70
N GLY A 101 4.48 4.05 10.10
CA GLY A 101 5.70 4.49 10.79
C GLY A 101 5.94 5.98 10.59
N GLU A 102 6.91 6.57 11.31
CA GLU A 102 7.16 8.03 11.29
C GLU A 102 7.44 8.62 9.90
N ALA A 103 7.80 7.79 8.91
CA ALA A 103 8.11 8.19 7.54
C ALA A 103 7.02 7.84 6.51
N ASP A 104 5.89 7.23 6.92
CA ASP A 104 4.71 6.83 6.13
C ASP A 104 4.82 6.93 4.59
N LEU A 105 5.70 6.11 4.02
CA LEU A 105 5.76 5.91 2.58
C LEU A 105 4.85 4.75 2.24
N ALA A 106 3.79 5.05 1.48
CA ALA A 106 2.98 4.02 0.83
C ALA A 106 3.90 3.11 -0.01
N THR A 107 3.53 1.83 -0.13
CA THR A 107 4.32 0.86 -0.88
C THR A 107 4.37 1.27 -2.36
N ASP A 108 5.55 1.31 -2.97
CA ASP A 108 5.67 1.59 -4.40
C ASP A 108 4.85 0.57 -5.21
N PRO A 109 3.93 1.01 -6.09
CA PRO A 109 3.02 0.11 -6.76
C PRO A 109 3.73 -0.73 -7.83
N ALA A 110 4.84 -0.28 -8.43
CA ALA A 110 5.58 -1.12 -9.38
C ALA A 110 6.28 -2.27 -8.66
N VAL A 111 6.88 -2.00 -7.51
CA VAL A 111 7.54 -3.01 -6.68
C VAL A 111 6.52 -3.99 -6.10
N LEU A 112 5.36 -3.51 -5.65
CA LEU A 112 4.28 -4.38 -5.19
C LEU A 112 3.78 -5.33 -6.29
N ARG A 113 3.58 -4.83 -7.53
CA ARG A 113 3.20 -5.69 -8.68
C ARG A 113 4.22 -6.80 -8.92
N ALA A 114 5.51 -6.46 -8.88
CA ALA A 114 6.59 -7.42 -9.08
C ALA A 114 6.60 -8.50 -7.97
N ALA A 115 6.45 -8.10 -6.71
CA ALA A 115 6.40 -9.00 -5.57
C ALA A 115 5.19 -9.94 -5.62
N LEU A 116 4.00 -9.43 -5.95
CA LEU A 116 2.79 -10.24 -6.08
C LEU A 116 2.87 -11.24 -7.24
N GLY A 117 3.47 -10.83 -8.37
CA GLY A 117 3.71 -11.72 -9.50
C GLY A 117 4.69 -12.84 -9.18
N GLU A 118 5.71 -12.56 -8.38
CA GLU A 118 6.67 -13.57 -7.91
C GLU A 118 6.04 -14.50 -6.87
N ALA A 119 5.32 -13.97 -5.87
CA ALA A 119 4.57 -14.76 -4.90
C ALA A 119 3.61 -15.76 -5.60
N ALA A 120 2.90 -15.31 -6.64
CA ALA A 120 2.01 -16.17 -7.42
C ALA A 120 2.75 -17.28 -8.19
N ARG A 121 4.02 -17.06 -8.59
CA ARG A 121 4.85 -18.11 -9.22
C ARG A 121 5.28 -19.15 -8.19
N ILE A 122 5.77 -18.70 -7.03
CA ILE A 122 6.20 -19.56 -5.92
C ILE A 122 5.04 -20.45 -5.47
N ILE A 123 3.87 -19.86 -5.24
CA ILE A 123 2.67 -20.56 -4.82
C ILE A 123 2.26 -21.63 -5.84
N ARG A 124 2.21 -21.29 -7.14
CA ARG A 124 1.85 -22.26 -8.18
C ARG A 124 2.84 -23.42 -8.24
N ALA A 125 4.13 -23.14 -8.13
CA ALA A 125 5.16 -24.18 -8.11
C ALA A 125 4.98 -25.12 -6.89
N ALA A 126 4.69 -24.57 -5.72
CA ALA A 126 4.40 -25.35 -4.52
C ALA A 126 3.14 -26.22 -4.66
N ASP A 127 2.08 -25.68 -5.25
CA ASP A 127 0.81 -26.41 -5.44
C ASP A 127 0.92 -27.51 -6.51
N SER A 128 1.79 -27.34 -7.52
CA SER A 128 2.03 -28.36 -8.55
C SER A 128 2.87 -29.56 -8.08
N CYS A 129 3.55 -29.46 -6.94
CA CYS A 129 4.36 -30.53 -6.36
C CYS A 129 3.58 -31.46 -5.43
N ARG A 130 2.25 -31.33 -5.39
CA ARG A 130 1.36 -32.02 -4.47
C ARG A 130 0.73 -33.28 -5.07
#